data_AF-U4TSF6-F1
#
_entry.id   AF-U4TSF6-F1
#
_cell.length_a   1.000
_cell.length_b   1.000
_cell.length_c   1.000
_cell.angle_alpha   90.00
_cell.angle_beta   90.00
_cell.angle_gamma   90.00
#
_symmetry.space_group_name_H-M   'P 1'
#
loop_
_entity.id
_entity.type
_entity.pdbx_description
1 polymer ?
#
loop_
_entity_poly.entity_id
_entity_poly.type
_entity_poly.pdbx_seq_one_letter_code
_entity_poly.pdbx_strand_id
1 'polypeptide(L)'
;MAEPTDSQKELTALRDQINTLDAQIVPLLEKRLTVAEQIAQVKHSQHLSLTNRGREQTILAQLSQTVTDKDHAQYIRELYQDVFLVSKQYQAQVIKQLQDAEKL
;
A
#
# COMPACT_ATOMS: atom_id res chain seq x y z
N MET A 1 -10.86 31.72 26.56
CA MET A 1 -10.07 30.71 25.83
C MET A 1 -8.77 31.38 25.41
N ALA A 2 -7.61 30.76 25.66
CA ALA A 2 -6.35 31.34 25.23
C ALA A 2 -6.22 31.20 23.71
N GLU A 3 -5.82 32.27 23.03
CA GLU A 3 -5.48 32.23 21.60
C GLU A 3 -4.35 31.23 21.34
N PRO A 4 -4.43 30.42 20.27
CA PRO A 4 -3.36 29.49 19.94
C PRO A 4 -2.06 30.24 19.63
N THR A 5 -0.95 29.74 20.19
CA THR A 5 0.40 30.28 19.97
C THR A 5 0.81 30.14 18.49
N ASP A 6 1.75 30.96 18.03
CA ASP A 6 2.20 30.92 16.64
C ASP A 6 2.77 29.55 16.24
N SER A 7 3.49 28.87 17.14
CA SER A 7 3.97 27.49 16.91
C SER A 7 2.82 26.48 16.77
N GLN A 8 1.70 26.69 17.46
CA GLN A 8 0.52 25.82 17.33
C GLN A 8 -0.14 25.99 15.95
N LYS A 9 -0.16 27.22 15.42
CA LYS A 9 -0.70 27.52 14.09
C LYS A 9 0.18 26.92 12.98
N GLU A 10 1.50 27.03 13.10
CA GLU A 10 2.44 26.43 12.15
C GLU A 10 2.31 24.90 12.10
N LEU A 11 2.27 24.23 13.27
CA LEU A 11 2.09 22.78 13.32
C LEU A 11 0.76 22.33 12.71
N THR A 12 -0.30 23.11 12.92
CA THR A 12 -1.61 22.81 12.33
C THR A 12 -1.56 22.90 10.81
N ALA A 13 -0.92 23.96 10.26
CA ALA A 13 -0.75 24.10 8.82
C ALA A 13 0.05 22.96 8.19
N LEU A 14 1.11 22.47 8.87
CA LEU A 14 1.88 21.32 8.40
C LEU A 14 1.06 20.02 8.42
N ARG A 15 0.20 19.82 9.43
CA ARG A 15 -0.71 18.67 9.49
C ARG A 15 -1.78 18.73 8.39
N ASP A 16 -2.27 19.91 8.05
CA ASP A 16 -3.23 20.06 6.95
C ASP A 16 -2.60 19.75 5.58
N GLN A 17 -1.31 20.02 5.42
CA GLN A 17 -0.56 19.55 4.24
C GLN A 17 -0.49 18.02 4.19
N ILE A 18 -0.22 17.35 5.32
CA ILE A 18 -0.26 15.88 5.41
C ILE A 18 -1.65 15.36 5.06
N ASN A 19 -2.71 15.92 5.64
CA ASN A 19 -4.09 15.53 5.35
C ASN A 19 -4.41 15.62 3.85
N THR A 20 -3.90 16.65 3.18
CA THR A 20 -4.09 16.85 1.73
C THR A 20 -3.34 15.81 0.90
N LEU A 21 -2.16 15.36 1.36
CA LEU A 21 -1.42 14.27 0.72
C LEU A 21 -2.14 12.93 0.95
N ASP A 22 -2.60 12.67 2.17
CA ASP A 22 -3.31 11.44 2.53
C ASP A 22 -4.61 11.27 1.74
N ALA A 23 -5.33 12.37 1.49
CA ALA A 23 -6.51 12.39 0.63
C ALA A 23 -6.23 11.93 -0.82
N GLN A 24 -4.98 12.01 -1.28
CA GLN A 24 -4.55 11.50 -2.59
C GLN A 24 -4.00 10.07 -2.51
N ILE A 25 -3.34 9.72 -1.40
CA ILE A 25 -2.75 8.40 -1.19
C ILE A 25 -3.84 7.33 -1.03
N VAL A 26 -4.89 7.61 -0.26
CA VAL A 26 -5.95 6.63 0.02
C VAL A 26 -6.61 6.10 -1.27
N PRO A 27 -7.09 6.95 -2.21
CA PRO A 27 -7.64 6.46 -3.47
C PRO A 27 -6.65 5.65 -4.33
N LEU A 28 -5.35 5.93 -4.24
CA LEU A 28 -4.32 5.17 -4.96
C LEU A 28 -4.14 3.77 -4.35
N LEU A 29 -4.16 3.67 -3.03
CA LEU A 29 -4.09 2.39 -2.32
C LEU A 29 -5.33 1.53 -2.58
N GLU A 30 -6.53 2.14 -2.60
CA GLU A 30 -7.76 1.43 -2.96
C GLU A 30 -7.70 0.89 -4.39
N LYS A 31 -7.33 1.71 -5.37
CA LYS A 31 -7.12 1.26 -6.75
C LYS A 31 -6.11 0.12 -6.83
N ARG A 32 -5.04 0.19 -6.03
CA ARG A 32 -4.03 -0.87 -5.95
C ARG A 32 -4.61 -2.17 -5.38
N LEU A 33 -5.54 -2.11 -4.42
CA LEU A 33 -6.25 -3.29 -3.90
C LEU A 33 -7.21 -3.89 -4.92
N THR A 34 -7.91 -3.07 -5.71
CA THR A 34 -8.73 -3.56 -6.84
C THR A 34 -7.87 -4.35 -7.85
N VAL A 35 -6.67 -3.87 -8.16
CA VAL A 35 -5.72 -4.62 -8.99
C VAL A 35 -5.25 -5.90 -8.30
N ALA A 36 -5.03 -5.86 -6.97
CA ALA A 36 -4.66 -7.04 -6.20
C ALA A 36 -5.76 -8.13 -6.23
N GLU A 37 -7.03 -7.74 -6.21
CA GLU A 37 -8.17 -8.67 -6.38
C GLU A 37 -8.12 -9.37 -7.75
N GLN A 38 -7.92 -8.61 -8.83
CA GLN A 38 -7.76 -9.19 -10.18
C GLN A 38 -6.58 -10.17 -10.23
N ILE A 39 -5.46 -9.84 -9.57
CA ILE A 39 -4.31 -10.74 -9.44
C ILE A 39 -4.70 -12.02 -8.69
N ALA A 40 -5.51 -11.93 -7.61
CA ALA A 40 -6.00 -13.10 -6.90
C ALA A 40 -6.83 -14.02 -7.79
N GLN A 41 -7.74 -13.47 -8.61
CA GLN A 41 -8.55 -14.25 -9.56
C GLN A 41 -7.67 -15.01 -10.57
N VAL A 42 -6.66 -14.33 -11.15
CA VAL A 42 -5.70 -14.97 -12.05
C VAL A 42 -4.90 -16.06 -11.34
N LYS A 43 -4.38 -15.78 -10.14
CA LYS A 43 -3.62 -16.77 -9.37
C LYS A 43 -4.47 -17.96 -8.98
N HIS A 44 -5.75 -17.76 -8.65
CA HIS A 44 -6.68 -18.84 -8.33
C HIS A 44 -6.88 -19.76 -9.53
N SER A 45 -7.27 -19.20 -10.67
CA SER A 45 -7.54 -19.97 -11.90
C SER A 45 -6.32 -20.71 -12.44
N GLN A 46 -5.11 -20.23 -12.15
CA GLN A 46 -3.85 -20.84 -12.59
C GLN A 46 -3.11 -21.60 -11.48
N HIS A 47 -3.71 -21.74 -10.28
CA HIS A 47 -3.09 -22.38 -9.11
C HIS A 47 -1.70 -21.83 -8.75
N LEU A 48 -1.49 -20.51 -8.89
CA LEU A 48 -0.23 -19.84 -8.59
C LEU A 48 -0.11 -19.46 -7.11
N SER A 49 1.14 -19.41 -6.61
CA SER A 49 1.43 -18.98 -5.24
C SER A 49 1.11 -17.50 -5.02
N LEU A 50 0.62 -17.18 -3.81
CA LEU A 50 0.40 -15.81 -3.34
C LEU A 50 1.70 -14.99 -3.29
N THR A 51 2.82 -15.62 -2.92
CA THR A 51 4.10 -14.92 -2.72
C THR A 51 5.02 -15.11 -3.90
N ASN A 52 5.51 -14.00 -4.48
CA ASN A 52 6.60 -14.00 -5.46
C ASN A 52 7.72 -13.08 -4.94
N ARG A 53 8.69 -13.67 -4.23
CA ARG A 53 9.80 -12.94 -3.59
C ARG A 53 10.66 -12.19 -4.61
N GLY A 54 10.88 -12.77 -5.80
CA GLY A 54 11.64 -12.12 -6.87
C GLY A 54 10.97 -10.83 -7.33
N ARG A 55 9.64 -10.87 -7.53
CA ARG A 55 8.86 -9.68 -7.89
C ARG A 55 8.92 -8.60 -6.81
N GLU A 56 8.77 -8.97 -5.53
CA GLU A 56 8.84 -8.03 -4.41
C GLU A 56 10.22 -7.35 -4.34
N GLN A 57 11.31 -8.12 -4.47
CA GLN A 57 12.67 -7.57 -4.49
C GLN A 57 12.90 -6.60 -5.65
N THR A 58 12.41 -6.92 -6.85
CA THR A 58 12.49 -6.01 -8.01
C THR A 58 11.78 -4.70 -7.75
N ILE A 59 10.59 -4.72 -7.15
CA ILE A 59 9.86 -3.47 -6.83
C ILE A 59 10.64 -2.65 -5.79
N LEU A 60 11.13 -3.28 -4.72
CA LEU A 60 11.89 -2.56 -3.69
C LEU A 60 13.16 -1.94 -4.26
N ALA A 61 13.86 -2.62 -5.17
CA ALA A 61 15.02 -2.07 -5.85
C ALA A 61 14.68 -0.88 -6.75
N GLN A 62 13.57 -0.96 -7.51
CA GLN A 62 13.08 0.13 -8.34
C GLN A 62 12.71 1.35 -7.50
N LEU A 63 12.00 1.15 -6.38
CA LEU A 63 11.61 2.24 -5.49
C LEU A 63 12.83 2.97 -4.92
N SER A 64 13.84 2.24 -4.48
CA SER A 64 15.09 2.82 -3.99
C SER A 64 15.83 3.66 -5.05
N GLN A 65 15.62 3.41 -6.35
CA GLN A 65 16.18 4.22 -7.44
C GLN A 65 15.34 5.45 -7.78
N THR A 66 14.03 5.41 -7.51
CA THR A 66 13.11 6.52 -7.78
C THR A 66 13.08 7.58 -6.69
N VAL A 67 13.50 7.24 -5.47
CA VAL A 67 13.48 8.18 -4.34
C VAL A 67 14.70 9.11 -4.45
N THR A 68 14.45 10.41 -4.56
CA THR A 68 15.50 11.43 -4.72
C THR A 68 16.31 11.65 -3.43
N ASP A 69 15.66 11.52 -2.28
CA ASP A 69 16.28 11.66 -0.96
C ASP A 69 16.64 10.29 -0.37
N LYS A 70 17.92 10.08 -0.10
CA LYS A 70 18.41 8.81 0.43
C LYS A 70 17.89 8.51 1.83
N ASP A 71 17.61 9.54 2.64
CA ASP A 71 17.10 9.36 3.99
C ASP A 71 15.64 8.90 3.94
N HIS A 72 14.87 9.33 2.94
CA HIS A 72 13.51 8.83 2.71
C HIS A 72 13.46 7.44 2.09
N ALA A 73 14.50 7.03 1.35
CA ALA A 73 14.50 5.77 0.61
C ALA A 73 14.30 4.53 1.50
N GLN A 74 14.88 4.53 2.72
CA GLN A 74 14.68 3.43 3.67
C GLN A 74 13.23 3.35 4.16
N TYR A 75 12.61 4.48 4.50
CA TYR A 75 11.25 4.52 5.02
C TYR A 75 10.23 4.15 3.94
N ILE A 76 10.43 4.60 2.70
CA ILE A 76 9.60 4.20 1.57
C ILE A 76 9.71 2.70 1.30
N ARG A 77 10.92 2.12 1.44
CA ARG A 77 11.14 0.68 1.28
C ARG A 77 10.35 -0.11 2.34
N GLU A 78 10.42 0.29 3.60
CA GLU A 78 9.68 -0.34 4.70
C GLU A 78 8.17 -0.25 4.47
N LEU A 79 7.64 0.94 4.16
CA LEU A 79 6.22 1.13 3.87
C LEU A 79 5.74 0.22 2.73
N TYR A 80 6.56 0.01 1.70
CA TYR A 80 6.17 -0.86 0.60
C TYR A 80 6.14 -2.35 0.96
N GLN A 81 6.91 -2.77 1.96
CA GLN A 81 6.79 -4.13 2.49
C GLN A 81 5.42 -4.34 3.14
N ASP A 82 4.92 -3.36 3.88
CA ASP A 82 3.59 -3.38 4.47
C ASP A 82 2.50 -3.34 3.39
N VAL A 83 2.67 -2.50 2.37
CA VAL A 83 1.75 -2.47 1.21
C VAL A 83 1.68 -3.83 0.52
N PHE A 84 2.79 -4.57 0.38
CA PHE A 84 2.78 -5.93 -0.14
C PHE A 84 2.08 -6.91 0.79
N LEU A 85 2.32 -6.80 2.10
CA LEU A 85 1.68 -7.65 3.11
C LEU A 85 0.16 -7.52 3.05
N VAL A 86 -0.38 -6.30 3.11
CA VAL A 86 -1.82 -6.04 3.05
C VAL A 86 -2.42 -6.57 1.76
N SER A 87 -1.72 -6.41 0.64
CA SER A 87 -2.19 -6.91 -0.66
C SER A 87 -2.27 -8.43 -0.71
N LYS A 88 -1.31 -9.12 -0.09
CA LYS A 88 -1.32 -10.58 -0.01
C LYS A 88 -2.43 -11.08 0.90
N GLN A 89 -2.68 -10.38 2.01
CA GLN A 89 -3.80 -10.68 2.91
C GLN A 89 -5.14 -10.56 2.18
N TYR A 90 -5.34 -9.47 1.44
CA TYR A 90 -6.56 -9.27 0.65
C TYR A 90 -6.69 -10.31 -0.46
N GLN A 91 -5.60 -10.60 -1.19
CA GLN A 91 -5.58 -11.68 -2.19
C GLN A 91 -5.98 -13.04 -1.59
N ALA A 92 -5.46 -13.38 -0.40
CA ALA A 92 -5.79 -14.62 0.29
C ALA A 92 -7.28 -14.69 0.64
N GLN A 93 -7.87 -13.58 1.11
CA GLN A 93 -9.30 -13.49 1.38
C GLN A 93 -10.14 -13.70 0.11
N VAL A 94 -9.79 -13.06 -0.99
CA VAL A 94 -10.48 -13.21 -2.29
C VAL A 94 -10.39 -14.66 -2.78
N ILE A 95 -9.20 -15.27 -2.74
CA ILE A 95 -9.03 -16.67 -3.13
C ILE A 95 -9.91 -17.60 -2.28
N LYS A 96 -9.96 -17.39 -0.96
CA LYS A 96 -10.81 -18.18 -0.07
C LYS A 96 -12.29 -18.06 -0.47
N GLN A 97 -12.76 -16.86 -0.75
CA GLN A 97 -14.15 -16.64 -1.18
C GLN A 97 -14.48 -17.35 -2.49
N LEU A 98 -13.56 -17.35 -3.46
CA LEU A 98 -13.72 -18.08 -4.72
C LEU A 98 -13.82 -19.60 -4.49
N GLN A 99 -12.94 -20.15 -3.66
CA GLN A 99 -12.94 -21.57 -3.31
C GLN A 99 -14.21 -22.01 -2.58
N ASP A 100 -14.75 -21.15 -1.71
CA ASP A 100 -15.99 -21.43 -0.99
C ASP A 100 -17.21 -21.36 -1.93
N ALA A 101 -17.19 -20.47 -2.93
CA ALA A 101 -18.24 -20.35 -3.95
C ALA A 101 -18.28 -21.54 -4.93
N GLU A 102 -17.14 -22.16 -5.25
CA GLU A 102 -17.05 -23.34 -6.13
C GLU A 102 -17.52 -24.65 -5.47
N LYS A 103 -17.67 -24.67 -4.14
CA LYS A 103 -18.15 -25.82 -3.37
C LYS A 103 -19.67 -25.86 -3.19
N LEU A 104 -20.36 -24.77 -3.57
CA LEU A 104 -21.82 -24.61 -3.53
C LEU A 104 -22.43 -25.05 -4.86
#